data_AF-A0A813IHP7-F1
#
_entry.id   AF-A0A813IHP7-F1
#
_cell.length_a   1.000
_cell.length_b   1.000
_cell.length_c   1.000
_cell.angle_alpha   90.00
_cell.angle_beta   90.00
_cell.angle_gamma   90.00
#
_symmetry.space_group_name_H-M   'P 1'
#
loop_
_entity.id
_entity.type
_entity.pdbx_description
1 polymer ?
#
loop_
_entity_poly.entity_id
_entity_poly.type
_entity_poly.pdbx_seq_one_letter_code
_entity_poly.pdbx_strand_id
1 'polypeptide(L)'
;AWREVQEARQDGPLALELLHALLAAYCSVGKAKHAEEILAMSSSQLGLEPDLEAYALVLGALESADPECFRELWSKMLGSTSISPSAQMLESALRVAVASSDARFARSVLELMFAARSAPAPEMAQQLLTLPASGSESADLRRLLAAFRRGSNFGRTTS
;
A
#
# COMPACT_ATOMS: atom_id res chain seq x y z
N ALA A 1 30.95 21.41 -15.05
CA ALA A 1 30.42 21.01 -16.36
C ALA A 1 29.89 19.56 -16.38
N TRP A 2 30.71 18.50 -16.56
CA TRP A 2 30.17 17.12 -16.64
C TRP A 2 29.68 16.52 -15.30
N ARG A 3 30.20 16.99 -14.16
CA ARG A 3 29.71 16.62 -12.81
C ARG A 3 28.33 17.23 -12.50
N GLU A 4 28.14 18.51 -12.85
CA GLU A 4 26.88 19.23 -12.66
C GLU A 4 25.73 18.65 -13.51
N VAL A 5 26.03 18.07 -14.67
CA VAL A 5 25.04 17.38 -15.53
C VAL A 5 24.65 16.00 -14.97
N GLN A 6 25.54 15.34 -14.22
CA GLN A 6 25.20 14.11 -13.49
C GLN A 6 24.45 14.41 -12.19
N GLU A 7 24.81 15.48 -11.48
CA GLU A 7 24.09 15.97 -10.30
C GLU A 7 22.67 16.45 -10.66
N ALA A 8 22.48 17.13 -11.79
CA ALA A 8 21.16 17.56 -12.27
C ALA A 8 20.23 16.40 -12.70
N ARG A 9 20.78 15.21 -12.98
CA ARG A 9 19.98 14.00 -13.28
C ARG A 9 19.46 13.31 -12.03
N GLN A 10 20.06 13.55 -10.86
CA GLN A 10 19.68 12.91 -9.61
C GLN A 10 18.58 13.68 -8.83
N ASP A 11 18.39 14.98 -9.09
CA ASP A 11 17.50 15.85 -8.28
C ASP A 11 16.44 16.62 -9.10
N GLY A 12 16.04 16.11 -10.26
CA GLY A 12 15.03 16.76 -11.09
C GLY A 12 13.60 16.24 -10.85
N PRO A 13 12.59 17.07 -10.53
CA PRO A 13 11.18 16.65 -10.44
C PRO A 13 10.67 15.94 -11.72
N LEU A 14 11.25 16.28 -12.88
CA LEU A 14 10.95 15.65 -14.17
C LEU A 14 11.29 14.15 -14.21
N ALA A 15 12.31 13.69 -13.47
CA ALA A 15 12.72 12.29 -13.52
C ALA A 15 11.74 11.38 -12.76
N LEU A 16 11.20 11.87 -11.64
CA LEU A 16 10.18 11.18 -10.87
C LEU A 16 8.83 11.19 -11.60
N GLU A 17 8.45 12.31 -12.22
CA GLU A 17 7.26 12.39 -13.08
C GLU A 17 7.34 11.40 -14.25
N LEU A 18 8.50 11.25 -14.88
CA LEU A 18 8.72 10.26 -15.94
C LEU A 18 8.59 8.83 -15.41
N LEU A 19 9.10 8.54 -14.21
CA LEU A 19 8.93 7.24 -13.57
C LEU A 19 7.43 6.95 -13.34
N HIS A 20 6.68 7.91 -12.77
CA HIS A 20 5.23 7.76 -12.57
C HIS A 20 4.49 7.52 -13.88
N ALA A 21 4.79 8.30 -14.91
CA ALA A 21 4.17 8.15 -16.23
C ALA A 21 4.46 6.77 -16.84
N LEU A 22 5.71 6.28 -16.70
CA LEU A 22 6.10 4.96 -17.19
C LEU A 22 5.36 3.85 -16.43
N LEU A 23 5.33 3.92 -15.10
CA LEU A 23 4.62 2.95 -14.26
C LEU A 23 3.12 2.95 -14.58
N ALA A 24 2.50 4.13 -14.67
CA ALA A 24 1.10 4.28 -15.03
C ALA A 24 0.79 3.69 -16.41
N ALA A 25 1.67 3.88 -17.40
CA ALA A 25 1.51 3.31 -18.73
C ALA A 25 1.50 1.78 -18.69
N TYR A 26 2.49 1.14 -18.04
CA TYR A 26 2.52 -0.31 -17.88
C TYR A 26 1.32 -0.86 -17.10
N CYS A 27 0.91 -0.17 -16.04
CA CYS A 27 -0.26 -0.52 -15.25
C CYS A 27 -1.55 -0.47 -16.10
N SER A 28 -1.72 0.57 -16.92
CA SER A 28 -2.92 0.77 -17.75
C SER A 28 -3.15 -0.31 -18.80
N VAL A 29 -2.08 -0.99 -19.25
CA VAL A 29 -2.14 -2.09 -20.21
C VAL A 29 -2.06 -3.48 -19.55
N GLY A 30 -2.27 -3.56 -18.22
CA GLY A 30 -2.31 -4.81 -17.47
C GLY A 30 -0.93 -5.48 -17.29
N LYS A 31 0.16 -4.72 -17.43
CA LYS A 31 1.54 -5.22 -17.30
C LYS A 31 2.12 -4.91 -15.91
N ALA A 32 1.36 -5.20 -14.87
CA ALA A 32 1.71 -4.87 -13.48
C ALA A 32 3.07 -5.46 -13.04
N LYS A 33 3.43 -6.68 -13.48
CA LYS A 33 4.75 -7.27 -13.20
C LYS A 33 5.91 -6.48 -13.79
N HIS A 34 5.76 -5.97 -15.02
CA HIS A 34 6.80 -5.15 -15.62
C HIS A 34 6.91 -3.79 -14.91
N ALA A 35 5.78 -3.25 -14.42
CA ALA A 35 5.80 -2.05 -13.60
C ALA A 35 6.52 -2.28 -12.27
N GLU A 36 6.35 -3.44 -11.63
CA GLU A 36 7.10 -3.83 -10.42
C GLU A 36 8.61 -3.97 -10.71
N GLU A 37 8.99 -4.61 -11.81
CA GLU A 37 10.40 -4.73 -12.22
C GLU A 37 11.05 -3.34 -12.41
N ILE A 38 10.36 -2.42 -13.10
CA ILE A 38 10.82 -1.04 -13.30
C ILE A 38 10.98 -0.33 -11.96
N LEU A 39 10.00 -0.47 -11.05
CA LEU A 39 10.05 0.09 -9.71
C LEU A 39 11.22 -0.49 -8.90
N ALA A 40 11.51 -1.78 -9.01
CA ALA A 40 12.62 -2.42 -8.32
C ALA A 40 13.99 -1.99 -8.85
N MET A 41 14.09 -1.70 -10.15
CA MET A 41 15.32 -1.24 -10.80
C MET A 41 15.57 0.26 -10.63
N SER A 42 14.58 1.05 -10.23
CA SER A 42 14.70 2.51 -10.26
C SER A 42 15.79 3.04 -9.33
N SER A 43 15.88 2.58 -8.07
CA SER A 43 16.92 3.04 -7.15
C SER A 43 18.31 2.56 -7.58
N SER A 44 18.43 1.27 -7.93
CA SER A 44 19.73 0.64 -8.17
C SER A 44 20.34 0.91 -9.55
N GLN A 45 19.52 1.07 -10.59
CA GLN A 45 19.98 1.23 -11.97
C GLN A 45 19.71 2.61 -12.54
N LEU A 46 18.62 3.25 -12.13
CA LEU A 46 18.24 4.58 -12.62
C LEU A 46 18.66 5.71 -11.66
N GLY A 47 19.03 5.37 -10.42
CA GLY A 47 19.32 6.35 -9.37
C GLY A 47 18.09 7.17 -8.96
N LEU A 48 16.90 6.60 -9.12
CA LEU A 48 15.62 7.23 -8.80
C LEU A 48 14.97 6.49 -7.65
N GLU A 49 14.86 7.15 -6.50
CA GLU A 49 14.16 6.60 -5.35
C GLU A 49 12.63 6.70 -5.57
N PRO A 50 11.91 5.56 -5.58
CA PRO A 50 10.46 5.60 -5.65
C PRO A 50 9.86 6.28 -4.44
N ASP A 51 8.86 7.11 -4.69
CA ASP A 51 8.07 7.75 -3.66
C ASP A 51 6.73 7.00 -3.45
N LEU A 52 5.89 7.57 -2.59
CA LEU A 52 4.58 7.02 -2.26
C LEU A 52 3.70 6.80 -3.50
N GLU A 53 3.74 7.72 -4.47
CA GLU A 53 2.92 7.66 -5.68
C GLU A 53 3.37 6.51 -6.59
N ALA A 54 4.68 6.33 -6.78
CA ALA A 54 5.22 5.22 -7.55
C ALA A 54 4.79 3.85 -6.98
N TYR A 55 4.87 3.67 -5.66
CA TYR A 55 4.37 2.44 -5.01
C TYR A 55 2.85 2.30 -5.13
N ALA A 56 2.08 3.38 -4.95
CA ALA A 56 0.63 3.36 -5.03
C ALA A 56 0.13 2.93 -6.42
N LEU A 57 0.77 3.39 -7.49
CA LEU A 57 0.46 3.00 -8.87
C LEU A 57 0.60 1.49 -9.08
N VAL A 58 1.76 0.94 -8.70
CA VAL A 58 2.07 -0.48 -8.92
C VAL A 58 1.21 -1.37 -8.03
N LEU A 59 1.06 -1.03 -6.74
CA LEU A 59 0.21 -1.78 -5.82
C LEU A 59 -1.26 -1.75 -6.27
N GLY A 60 -1.76 -0.61 -6.75
CA GLY A 60 -3.12 -0.51 -7.30
C GLY A 60 -3.35 -1.41 -8.49
N ALA A 61 -2.36 -1.56 -9.37
CA ALA A 61 -2.43 -2.48 -10.51
C ALA A 61 -2.32 -3.96 -10.10
N LEU A 62 -1.52 -4.26 -9.06
CA LEU A 62 -1.34 -5.61 -8.54
C LEU A 62 -2.54 -6.11 -7.74
N GLU A 63 -3.32 -5.21 -7.13
CA GLU A 63 -4.44 -5.55 -6.24
C GLU A 63 -5.35 -6.66 -6.79
N SER A 64 -5.80 -6.52 -8.04
CA SER A 64 -6.65 -7.51 -8.71
C SER A 64 -5.89 -8.46 -9.63
N ALA A 65 -4.66 -8.12 -10.02
CA ALA A 65 -3.90 -8.87 -11.03
C ALA A 65 -3.05 -9.98 -10.42
N ASP A 66 -2.38 -9.69 -9.29
CA ASP A 66 -1.47 -10.63 -8.62
C ASP A 66 -1.37 -10.29 -7.12
N PRO A 67 -2.27 -10.84 -6.29
CA PRO A 67 -2.27 -10.66 -4.84
C PRO A 67 -0.98 -11.10 -4.14
N GLU A 68 -0.24 -12.05 -4.71
CA GLU A 68 1.02 -12.53 -4.11
C GLU A 68 2.12 -11.49 -4.30
N CYS A 69 2.29 -11.03 -5.55
CA CYS A 69 3.23 -9.96 -5.88
C CYS A 69 2.88 -8.65 -5.15
N PHE A 70 1.58 -8.36 -4.95
CA PHE A 70 1.15 -7.24 -4.10
C PHE A 70 1.75 -7.34 -2.69
N ARG A 71 1.63 -8.51 -2.03
CA ARG A 71 2.11 -8.69 -0.65
C ARG A 71 3.63 -8.60 -0.56
N GLU A 72 4.34 -9.12 -1.55
CA GLU A 72 5.80 -9.00 -1.64
C GLU A 72 6.23 -7.54 -1.75
N LEU A 73 5.63 -6.79 -2.68
CA LEU A 73 5.92 -5.38 -2.87
C LEU A 73 5.54 -4.56 -1.64
N TRP A 74 4.40 -4.85 -1.01
CA TRP A 74 3.95 -4.23 0.23
C TRP A 74 4.95 -4.44 1.37
N SER A 75 5.41 -5.68 1.56
CA SER A 75 6.40 -6.03 2.58
C SER A 75 7.74 -5.32 2.32
N LYS A 76 8.16 -5.23 1.05
CA LYS A 76 9.37 -4.52 0.64
C LYS A 76 9.26 -3.03 0.92
N MET A 77 8.15 -2.40 0.56
CA MET A 77 7.91 -0.98 0.82
C MET A 77 8.01 -0.67 2.32
N LEU A 78 7.31 -1.42 3.18
CA LEU A 78 7.33 -1.18 4.62
C LEU A 78 8.64 -1.57 5.32
N GLY A 79 9.35 -2.58 4.81
CA GLY A 79 10.57 -3.10 5.42
C GLY A 79 11.85 -2.41 4.95
N SER A 80 11.84 -1.83 3.75
CA SER A 80 13.03 -1.24 3.11
C SER A 80 12.94 0.25 2.89
N THR A 81 11.80 0.88 3.18
CA THR A 81 11.62 2.33 3.03
C THR A 81 10.97 2.93 4.28
N SER A 82 11.04 4.25 4.42
CA SER A 82 10.32 5.01 5.45
C SER A 82 8.93 5.48 4.99
N ILE A 83 8.46 5.01 3.83
CA ILE A 83 7.20 5.45 3.24
C ILE A 83 6.03 4.94 4.08
N SER A 84 5.18 5.86 4.51
CA SER A 84 3.94 5.54 5.22
C SER A 84 2.80 5.37 4.22
N PRO A 85 2.09 4.23 4.20
CA PRO A 85 0.98 4.02 3.28
C PRO A 85 -0.14 5.04 3.44
N SER A 86 -0.75 5.45 2.34
CA SER A 86 -1.95 6.28 2.37
C SER A 86 -3.19 5.48 2.80
N ALA A 87 -4.27 6.16 3.20
CA ALA A 87 -5.53 5.50 3.54
C ALA A 87 -6.09 4.64 2.38
N GLN A 88 -5.93 5.10 1.14
CA GLN A 88 -6.34 4.35 -0.05
C GLN A 88 -5.53 3.07 -0.24
N MET A 89 -4.21 3.12 0.02
CA MET A 89 -3.33 1.95 -0.05
C MET A 89 -3.67 0.94 1.04
N LEU A 90 -4.01 1.40 2.25
CA LEU A 90 -4.46 0.53 3.34
C LEU A 90 -5.78 -0.18 2.99
N GLU A 91 -6.75 0.54 2.41
CA GLU A 91 -7.99 -0.08 1.91
C GLU A 91 -7.76 -1.07 0.77
N SER A 92 -6.79 -0.80 -0.12
CA SER A 92 -6.37 -1.74 -1.16
C SER A 92 -5.77 -3.01 -0.55
N ALA A 93 -4.88 -2.86 0.44
CA ALA A 93 -4.28 -4.00 1.14
C ALA A 93 -5.33 -4.85 1.89
N LEU A 94 -6.38 -4.24 2.47
CA LEU A 94 -7.49 -4.99 3.04
C LEU A 94 -8.30 -5.76 2.00
N ARG A 95 -8.57 -5.16 0.82
CA ARG A 95 -9.22 -5.86 -0.30
C ARG A 95 -8.41 -7.08 -0.75
N VAL A 96 -7.09 -6.93 -0.87
CA VAL A 96 -6.18 -8.05 -1.17
C VAL A 96 -6.30 -9.13 -0.10
N ALA A 97 -6.23 -8.75 1.18
CA ALA A 97 -6.33 -9.71 2.28
C ALA A 97 -7.65 -10.48 2.28
N VAL A 98 -8.78 -9.83 1.98
CA VAL A 98 -10.09 -10.47 1.83
C VAL A 98 -10.09 -11.42 0.63
N ALA A 99 -9.63 -10.95 -0.54
CA ALA A 99 -9.59 -11.75 -1.77
C ALA A 99 -8.72 -13.01 -1.62
N SER A 100 -7.60 -12.91 -0.90
CA SER A 100 -6.70 -14.03 -0.64
C SER A 100 -7.04 -14.83 0.63
N SER A 101 -8.15 -14.51 1.33
CA SER A 101 -8.52 -15.12 2.61
C SER A 101 -7.39 -15.11 3.66
N ASP A 102 -6.57 -14.05 3.68
CA ASP A 102 -5.39 -13.94 4.53
C ASP A 102 -5.70 -13.06 5.76
N ALA A 103 -6.17 -13.72 6.83
CA ALA A 103 -6.49 -13.08 8.09
C ALA A 103 -5.28 -12.44 8.79
N ARG A 104 -4.06 -12.99 8.60
CA ARG A 104 -2.84 -12.45 9.18
C ARG A 104 -2.46 -11.15 8.50
N PHE A 105 -2.50 -11.13 7.18
CA PHE A 105 -2.25 -9.91 6.42
C PHE A 105 -3.29 -8.85 6.75
N ALA A 106 -4.58 -9.19 6.78
CA ALA A 106 -5.65 -8.29 7.20
C ALA A 106 -5.39 -7.67 8.58
N ARG A 107 -4.96 -8.48 9.55
CA ARG A 107 -4.63 -8.00 10.90
C ARG A 107 -3.50 -6.98 10.86
N SER A 108 -2.41 -7.27 10.15
CA SER A 108 -1.27 -6.35 10.05
C SER A 108 -1.66 -5.00 9.44
N VAL A 109 -2.53 -5.00 8.43
CA VAL A 109 -3.04 -3.78 7.80
C VAL A 109 -3.95 -3.01 8.76
N LEU A 110 -4.81 -3.69 9.53
CA LEU A 110 -5.65 -3.04 10.55
C LEU A 110 -4.81 -2.41 11.68
N GLU A 111 -3.69 -3.03 12.06
CA GLU A 111 -2.75 -2.44 13.03
C GLU A 111 -2.12 -1.16 12.47
N LEU A 112 -1.76 -1.14 11.19
CA LEU A 112 -1.29 0.08 10.50
C LEU A 112 -2.37 1.16 10.43
N MET A 113 -3.61 0.80 10.07
CA MET A 113 -4.73 1.74 10.06
C MET A 113 -4.98 2.35 11.44
N PHE A 114 -4.85 1.55 12.51
CA PHE A 114 -5.01 2.00 13.89
C PHE A 114 -3.93 3.01 14.27
N ALA A 115 -2.67 2.71 13.94
CA ALA A 115 -1.56 3.63 14.13
C ALA A 115 -1.75 4.95 13.36
N ALA A 116 -2.27 4.86 12.12
CA ALA A 116 -2.59 6.01 11.28
C ALA A 116 -3.89 6.75 11.69
N ARG A 117 -4.60 6.29 12.74
CA ARG A 117 -5.92 6.80 13.16
C ARG A 117 -6.96 6.84 12.05
N SER A 118 -6.83 5.96 11.07
CA SER A 118 -7.77 5.75 9.97
C SER A 118 -8.61 4.51 10.27
N ALA A 119 -9.89 4.51 9.89
CA ALA A 119 -10.75 3.35 10.07
C ALA A 119 -11.05 2.71 8.70
N PRO A 120 -11.20 1.38 8.63
CA PRO A 120 -11.68 0.73 7.43
C PRO A 120 -13.11 1.17 7.11
N ALA A 121 -13.45 1.19 5.82
CA ALA A 121 -14.81 1.41 5.35
C ALA A 121 -15.78 0.41 6.01
N PRO A 122 -17.04 0.80 6.33
CA PRO A 122 -18.00 -0.08 7.00
C PRO A 122 -18.20 -1.42 6.29
N GLU A 123 -18.26 -1.40 4.97
CA GLU A 123 -18.44 -2.59 4.12
C GLU A 123 -17.22 -3.53 4.23
N MET A 124 -16.02 -2.95 4.19
CA MET A 124 -14.77 -3.69 4.37
C MET A 124 -14.69 -4.32 5.76
N ALA A 125 -15.08 -3.58 6.81
CA ALA A 125 -15.13 -4.10 8.18
C ALA A 125 -16.08 -5.30 8.29
N GLN A 126 -17.21 -5.32 7.58
CA GLN A 126 -18.10 -6.49 7.56
C GLN A 126 -17.46 -7.68 6.84
N GLN A 127 -16.81 -7.47 5.70
CA GLN A 127 -16.12 -8.55 4.97
C GLN A 127 -15.02 -9.19 5.82
N LEU A 128 -14.24 -8.39 6.55
CA LEU A 128 -13.19 -8.86 7.44
C LEU A 128 -13.70 -9.74 8.59
N LEU A 129 -14.95 -9.54 9.04
CA LEU A 129 -15.56 -10.41 10.07
C LEU A 129 -15.91 -11.80 9.54
N THR A 130 -16.07 -11.94 8.23
CA THR A 130 -16.41 -13.21 7.56
C THR A 130 -15.18 -14.02 7.14
N LEU A 131 -13.98 -13.45 7.26
CA LEU A 131 -12.73 -14.12 6.88
C LEU A 131 -12.54 -15.43 7.66
N PRO A 132 -12.18 -16.54 6.98
CA PRO A 132 -11.78 -17.76 7.67
C PRO A 132 -10.44 -17.52 8.37
N ALA A 133 -10.44 -17.62 9.69
CA ALA A 133 -9.28 -17.37 10.53
C ALA A 133 -9.26 -18.36 11.70
N SER A 134 -8.09 -18.62 12.26
CA SER A 134 -8.01 -19.39 13.51
C SER A 134 -8.73 -18.65 14.65
N GLY A 135 -9.10 -19.37 15.72
CA GLY A 135 -9.86 -18.79 16.83
C GLY A 135 -9.22 -17.53 17.44
N SER A 136 -7.89 -17.51 17.55
CA SER A 136 -7.14 -16.35 18.04
C SER A 136 -7.11 -15.19 17.03
N GLU A 137 -6.80 -15.44 15.76
CA GLU A 137 -6.77 -14.41 14.71
C GLU A 137 -8.15 -13.77 14.51
N SER A 138 -9.20 -14.58 14.55
CA SER A 138 -10.58 -14.12 14.46
C SER A 138 -10.97 -13.23 15.64
N ALA A 139 -10.49 -13.54 16.86
CA ALA A 139 -10.72 -12.71 18.03
C ALA A 139 -9.97 -11.37 17.94
N ASP A 140 -8.72 -11.38 17.45
CA ASP A 140 -7.89 -10.19 17.26
C ASP A 140 -8.53 -9.23 16.23
N LEU A 141 -8.97 -9.74 15.07
CA LEU A 141 -9.67 -8.94 14.06
C LEU A 141 -10.92 -8.28 14.63
N ARG A 142 -11.77 -9.03 15.34
CA ARG A 142 -12.96 -8.48 16.00
C ARG A 142 -12.61 -7.40 17.01
N ARG A 143 -11.53 -7.59 17.78
CA ARG A 143 -11.08 -6.62 18.79
C ARG A 143 -10.62 -5.32 18.14
N LEU A 144 -9.82 -5.38 17.08
CA LEU A 144 -9.36 -4.20 16.33
C LEU A 144 -10.54 -3.45 15.71
N LEU A 145 -11.45 -4.16 15.02
CA LEU A 145 -12.64 -3.55 14.43
C LEU A 145 -13.56 -2.90 15.48
N ALA A 146 -13.71 -3.53 16.65
CA ALA A 146 -14.45 -2.94 17.77
C ALA A 146 -13.73 -1.73 18.38
N ALA A 147 -12.40 -1.64 18.30
CA ALA A 147 -11.64 -0.48 18.74
C ALA A 147 -11.87 0.72 17.81
N PHE A 148 -11.88 0.51 16.49
CA PHE A 148 -12.22 1.55 15.52
C PHE A 148 -13.61 2.14 15.75
N ARG A 149 -14.62 1.28 15.97
CA ARG A 149 -16.00 1.72 16.25
C ARG A 149 -16.12 2.58 17.52
N ARG A 150 -15.30 2.30 18.53
CA ARG A 150 -15.24 3.10 19.77
C ARG A 150 -14.45 4.39 19.56
N GLY A 151 -13.43 4.37 18.70
CA GLY A 151 -12.63 5.52 18.30
C GLY A 151 -13.35 6.49 17.34
N SER A 152 -14.37 6.07 16.59
CA SER A 152 -15.16 6.99 15.74
C SER A 152 -15.91 8.10 16.52
N ASN A 153 -15.90 8.07 17.87
CA ASN A 153 -16.32 9.18 18.73
C ASN A 153 -15.25 10.28 18.93
N PHE A 154 -14.05 10.17 18.35
CA PHE A 154 -12.99 11.18 18.48
C PHE A 154 -13.32 12.54 17.82
N GLY A 155 -14.42 12.67 17.08
CA GLY A 155 -14.82 13.91 16.37
C GLY A 155 -16.24 14.43 16.66
N ARG A 156 -16.94 13.91 17.68
CA ARG A 156 -18.30 14.37 18.04
C ARG A 156 -18.38 14.85 19.49
N THR A 157 -17.51 15.75 19.89
CA THR A 157 -17.65 16.50 21.14
C THR A 157 -17.17 17.94 20.97
N THR A 158 -17.79 18.71 20.07
CA THR A 158 -17.89 20.17 20.18
C THR A 158 -19.06 20.67 19.34
N SER A 159 -20.21 20.84 19.98
CA SER A 159 -21.25 21.81 19.61
C SER A 159 -21.90 22.29 20.90
#